data_AF-A0A1G1N5E6-F1
#
_entry.id   AF-A0A1G1N5E6-F1
#
_cell.length_a   1.000
_cell.length_b   1.000
_cell.length_c   1.000
_cell.angle_alpha   90.00
_cell.angle_beta   90.00
_cell.angle_gamma   90.00
#
_symmetry.space_group_name_H-M   'P 1'
#
loop_
_entity.id
_entity.type
_entity.pdbx_description
1 polymer ?
#
loop_
_entity_poly.entity_id
_entity_poly.type
_entity_poly.pdbx_seq_one_letter_code
_entity_poly.pdbx_strand_id
1 'polypeptide(L)'
;MRQVFYRKRHSLKNRHKMMSICETSDEQDCKTSVRKHFIYVVSKEDNIDQNINPPRIDIKKYFNTKTREERFHFRVKGYFYISREAALLKVRFCHSLKISIVWKSKELSPKKSVTLT
;
A
#
# COMPACT_ATOMS: atom_id res chain seq x y z
N MET A 1 -0.10 6.03 22.45
CA MET A 1 -1.34 6.63 21.88
C MET A 1 -1.43 6.26 20.40
N ARG A 2 -2.60 5.83 19.91
CA ARG A 2 -2.81 5.45 18.50
C ARG A 2 -3.65 6.51 17.81
N GLN A 3 -3.24 6.95 16.64
CA GLN A 3 -3.99 7.90 15.81
C GLN A 3 -4.19 7.29 14.42
N VAL A 4 -5.40 7.43 13.88
CA VAL A 4 -5.75 6.94 12.54
C VAL A 4 -6.35 8.10 11.76
N PHE A 5 -5.74 8.40 10.61
CA PHE A 5 -6.19 9.39 9.66
C PHE A 5 -6.64 8.70 8.38
N TYR A 6 -7.91 8.89 8.03
CA TYR A 6 -8.50 8.39 6.79
C TYR A 6 -8.76 9.54 5.82
N ARG A 7 -8.36 9.35 4.56
CA ARG A 7 -8.65 10.29 3.48
C ARG A 7 -9.18 9.57 2.25
N LYS A 8 -10.32 10.02 1.76
CA LYS A 8 -10.91 9.58 0.49
C LYS A 8 -10.94 10.76 -0.47
N ARG A 9 -10.53 10.51 -1.72
CA ARG A 9 -10.68 11.45 -2.83
C ARG A 9 -11.33 10.70 -3.98
N HIS A 10 -12.37 11.29 -4.55
CA HIS A 10 -13.07 10.75 -5.71
C HIS A 10 -13.25 11.87 -6.72
N SER A 11 -12.83 11.63 -7.95
CA SER A 11 -13.10 12.53 -9.08
C SER A 11 -13.89 11.75 -10.12
N LEU A 12 -15.15 12.12 -10.30
CA LEU A 12 -16.01 11.55 -11.33
C LEU A 12 -15.51 11.92 -12.72
N LYS A 13 -15.11 13.19 -12.92
CA LYS A 13 -14.55 13.70 -14.19
C LYS A 13 -13.32 12.92 -14.64
N ASN A 14 -12.42 12.60 -13.70
CA ASN A 14 -11.18 11.89 -13.99
C ASN A 14 -11.28 10.37 -13.74
N ARG A 15 -12.48 9.87 -13.40
CA ARG A 15 -12.76 8.47 -13.05
C ARG A 15 -11.71 7.86 -12.10
N HIS A 16 -11.34 8.65 -11.11
CA HIS A 16 -10.23 8.36 -10.20
C HIS A 16 -10.76 8.25 -8.77
N LYS A 17 -10.46 7.13 -8.12
CA LYS A 17 -10.74 6.89 -6.71
C LYS A 17 -9.42 6.64 -5.98
N MET A 18 -9.15 7.47 -4.97
CA MET A 18 -7.99 7.34 -4.09
C MET A 18 -8.44 7.24 -2.64
N MET A 19 -7.91 6.26 -1.93
CA MET A 19 -8.06 6.10 -0.48
C MET A 19 -6.68 6.06 0.15
N SER A 20 -6.53 6.78 1.26
CA SER A 20 -5.30 6.82 2.05
C SER A 20 -5.65 6.60 3.51
N ILE A 21 -4.94 5.69 4.15
CA ILE A 21 -5.06 5.42 5.59
C ILE A 21 -3.67 5.61 6.16
N CYS A 22 -3.53 6.53 7.10
CA CYS A 22 -2.30 6.73 7.84
C CYS A 22 -2.59 6.42 9.30
N GLU A 23 -1.81 5.54 9.88
CA GLU A 23 -1.90 5.17 11.28
C GLU A 23 -0.54 5.46 11.93
N THR A 24 -0.57 6.03 13.12
CA THR A 24 0.61 6.23 13.95
C THR A 24 0.36 5.68 15.34
N SER A 25 1.31 4.92 15.87
CA SER A 25 1.31 4.47 17.25
C SER A 25 2.61 4.88 17.94
N ASP A 26 2.49 5.31 19.19
CA ASP A 26 3.60 5.54 20.11
C ASP A 26 3.45 4.54 21.26
N GLU A 27 4.27 3.51 21.24
CA GLU A 27 4.32 2.38 22.18
C GLU A 27 5.58 2.50 23.04
N GLN A 28 5.71 1.70 24.10
CA GLN A 28 6.84 1.81 25.04
C GLN A 28 8.20 1.68 24.34
N ASP A 29 8.32 0.75 23.39
CA ASP A 29 9.60 0.37 22.77
C ASP A 29 9.84 1.01 21.40
N CYS A 30 8.78 1.45 20.72
CA CYS A 30 8.89 1.99 19.36
C CYS A 30 7.80 3.00 19.01
N LYS A 31 8.04 3.73 17.92
CA LYS A 31 7.03 4.52 17.23
C LYS A 31 6.79 3.90 15.85
N THR A 32 5.54 3.59 15.54
CA THR A 32 5.17 2.97 14.27
C THR A 32 4.34 3.95 13.44
N SER A 33 4.62 4.04 12.15
CA SER A 33 3.78 4.71 11.16
C SER A 33 3.43 3.76 10.03
N VAL A 34 2.15 3.49 9.84
CA VAL A 34 1.62 2.66 8.76
C VAL A 34 0.86 3.54 7.78
N ARG A 35 1.21 3.48 6.50
CA ARG A 35 0.52 4.19 5.42
C ARG A 35 0.03 3.20 4.37
N LYS A 36 -1.28 3.18 4.15
CA LYS A 36 -1.95 2.38 3.13
C LYS A 36 -2.50 3.32 2.07
N HIS A 37 -2.21 3.06 0.81
CA HIS A 37 -2.82 3.78 -0.31
C HIS A 37 -3.48 2.80 -1.27
N PHE A 38 -4.68 3.15 -1.71
CA PHE A 38 -5.42 2.43 -2.74
C PHE A 38 -5.82 3.43 -3.82
N ILE A 39 -5.32 3.23 -5.03
CA ILE A 39 -5.57 4.11 -6.17
C ILE A 39 -6.22 3.27 -7.26
N TYR A 40 -7.32 3.77 -7.82
CA TYR A 40 -8.04 3.19 -8.94
C TYR A 40 -8.31 4.28 -9.98
N VAL A 41 -8.03 3.97 -11.24
CA VAL A 41 -8.34 4.83 -12.39
C VAL A 41 -9.07 3.98 -13.42
N VAL A 42 -10.24 4.45 -13.87
CA VAL A 42 -11.10 3.71 -14.80
C VAL A 42 -11.11 4.40 -16.17
N SER A 43 -10.74 3.68 -17.23
CA SER A 43 -10.93 4.09 -18.63
C SER A 43 -11.96 3.20 -19.32
N LYS A 44 -12.63 3.73 -20.35
CA LYS A 44 -13.35 2.89 -21.32
C LYS A 44 -12.31 2.37 -22.32
N GLU A 45 -12.47 1.15 -22.78
CA GLU A 45 -11.64 0.53 -23.81
C GLU A 45 -12.56 -0.20 -24.79
N ASP A 46 -12.16 -0.31 -26.05
CA ASP A 46 -12.95 -1.02 -27.06
C ASP A 46 -12.67 -2.53 -27.04
N ASN A 47 -11.46 -2.91 -26.67
CA ASN A 47 -11.00 -4.31 -26.68
C ASN A 47 -10.19 -4.66 -25.42
N ILE A 48 -10.21 -5.95 -25.07
CA ILE A 48 -9.36 -6.51 -24.03
C ILE A 48 -7.96 -6.69 -24.62
N ASP A 49 -6.94 -6.23 -23.88
CA ASP A 49 -5.56 -6.55 -24.21
C ASP A 49 -5.35 -8.06 -24.07
N GLN A 50 -4.99 -8.74 -25.16
CA GLN A 50 -4.76 -10.19 -25.14
C GLN A 50 -3.47 -10.56 -24.37
N ASN A 51 -2.57 -9.59 -24.16
CA ASN A 51 -1.31 -9.75 -23.46
C ASN A 51 -1.34 -9.10 -22.07
N ILE A 52 -2.38 -9.39 -21.28
CA ILE A 52 -2.45 -8.91 -19.90
C ILE A 52 -1.27 -9.46 -19.12
N ASN A 53 -0.36 -8.56 -18.75
CA ASN A 53 0.73 -8.88 -17.84
C ASN A 53 0.20 -9.03 -16.41
N PRO A 54 0.76 -9.97 -15.62
CA PRO A 54 0.44 -10.07 -14.22
C PRO A 54 0.79 -8.76 -13.48
N PRO A 55 0.11 -8.44 -12.37
CA PRO A 55 0.43 -7.26 -11.59
C PRO A 55 1.89 -7.24 -11.16
N ARG A 56 2.54 -6.09 -11.28
CA ARG A 56 3.90 -5.89 -10.80
C ARG A 56 3.88 -5.70 -9.28
N ILE A 57 4.68 -6.49 -8.59
CA ILE A 57 4.88 -6.44 -7.14
C ILE A 57 6.30 -5.91 -6.85
N ASP A 58 6.42 -4.96 -5.92
CA ASP A 58 7.68 -4.44 -5.37
C ASP A 58 7.64 -4.58 -3.84
N ILE A 59 8.55 -5.35 -3.27
CA ILE A 59 8.68 -5.58 -1.83
C ILE A 59 10.09 -5.20 -1.41
N LYS A 60 10.20 -4.28 -0.45
CA LYS A 60 11.48 -3.80 0.07
C LYS A 60 11.42 -3.74 1.59
N LYS A 61 12.45 -4.27 2.22
CA LYS A 61 12.73 -4.07 3.64
C LYS A 61 14.08 -3.36 3.77
N TYR A 62 14.13 -2.35 4.62
CA TYR A 62 15.33 -1.58 4.90
C TYR A 62 15.46 -1.40 6.41
N PHE A 63 16.70 -1.47 6.89
CA PHE A 63 17.00 -1.25 8.29
C PHE A 63 18.23 -0.36 8.42
N ASN A 64 18.12 0.69 9.23
CA ASN A 64 19.21 1.60 9.54
C ASN A 64 19.53 1.53 11.03
N THR A 65 20.69 0.96 11.35
CA THR A 65 21.18 0.82 12.73
C THR A 65 21.51 2.17 13.38
N LYS A 66 21.96 3.17 12.60
CA LYS A 66 22.32 4.50 13.12
C LYS A 66 21.08 5.27 13.55
N THR A 67 20.03 5.26 12.74
CA THR A 67 18.75 5.94 13.04
C THR A 67 17.74 5.05 13.76
N ARG A 68 18.08 3.77 13.98
CA ARG A 68 17.21 2.73 14.56
C ARG A 68 15.85 2.67 13.87
N GLU A 69 15.88 2.79 12.55
CA GLU A 69 14.69 2.86 11.72
C GLU A 69 14.57 1.62 10.85
N GLU A 70 13.43 0.95 10.95
CA GLU A 70 13.01 -0.12 10.06
C GLU A 70 11.93 0.40 9.11
N ARG A 71 12.10 0.12 7.82
CA ARG A 71 11.12 0.46 6.79
C ARG A 71 10.74 -0.78 6.03
N PHE A 72 9.44 -0.98 5.87
CA PHE A 72 8.88 -1.96 4.96
C PHE A 72 8.02 -1.26 3.92
N HIS A 73 8.21 -1.60 2.65
CA HIS A 73 7.44 -1.10 1.54
C HIS A 73 6.96 -2.26 0.69
N PHE A 74 5.64 -2.37 0.57
CA PHE A 74 4.97 -3.26 -0.34
C PHE A 74 4.17 -2.42 -1.33
N ARG A 75 4.30 -2.70 -2.62
CA ARG A 75 3.52 -2.05 -3.67
C ARG A 75 3.11 -3.07 -4.71
N VAL A 76 1.82 -3.10 -5.05
CA VAL A 76 1.30 -3.86 -6.19
C VAL A 76 0.58 -2.92 -7.14
N LYS A 77 0.88 -3.02 -8.43
CA LYS A 77 0.20 -2.23 -9.47
C LYS A 77 -0.09 -3.10 -10.68
N GLY A 78 -1.23 -2.86 -11.30
CA GLY A 78 -1.67 -3.61 -12.46
C GLY A 78 -2.93 -3.00 -13.02
N TYR A 79 -3.61 -3.78 -13.85
CA TYR A 79 -4.93 -3.44 -14.32
C TYR A 79 -5.73 -4.70 -14.57
N PHE A 80 -7.05 -4.57 -14.59
CA PHE A 80 -7.97 -5.61 -15.01
C PHE A 80 -9.12 -4.97 -15.80
N TYR A 81 -9.89 -5.81 -16.48
CA TYR A 81 -11.06 -5.38 -17.23
C TYR A 81 -12.34 -5.78 -16.50
N ILE A 82 -13.37 -4.94 -16.60
CA ILE A 82 -14.74 -5.25 -16.19
C ILE A 82 -15.69 -4.86 -17.32
N SER A 83 -16.72 -5.67 -17.56
CA SER A 83 -17.82 -5.33 -18.46
C SER A 83 -19.01 -4.84 -17.65
N ARG A 84 -19.64 -3.75 -18.08
CA ARG A 84 -20.87 -3.24 -17.48
C ARG A 84 -21.70 -2.52 -18.54
N GLU A 85 -22.97 -2.89 -18.68
CA GLU A 85 -23.95 -2.19 -19.53
C GLU A 85 -23.40 -1.92 -20.96
N ALA A 86 -22.92 -2.98 -21.62
CA ALA A 86 -22.27 -2.96 -22.94
C ALA A 86 -20.95 -2.16 -23.06
N ALA A 87 -20.44 -1.58 -21.97
CA ALA A 87 -19.14 -0.93 -21.94
C ALA A 87 -18.05 -1.84 -21.35
N LEU A 88 -16.91 -1.92 -22.04
CA LEU A 88 -15.69 -2.50 -21.51
C LEU A 88 -14.90 -1.40 -20.78
N LEU A 89 -14.54 -1.67 -19.53
CA LEU A 89 -13.81 -0.74 -18.67
C LEU A 89 -12.49 -1.35 -18.22
N LYS A 90 -11.40 -0.59 -18.34
CA LYS A 90 -10.10 -0.94 -17.78
C LYS A 90 -9.89 -0.23 -16.46
N VAL A 91 -9.71 -1.01 -15.42
CA VAL A 91 -9.45 -0.54 -14.06
C VAL A 91 -7.96 -0.68 -13.78
N ARG A 92 -7.22 0.42 -13.86
CA ARG A 92 -5.83 0.50 -13.39
C ARG A 92 -5.82 0.65 -11.88
N PHE A 93 -5.06 -0.18 -11.19
CA PHE A 93 -4.93 -0.12 -9.73
C PHE A 93 -3.47 0.02 -9.29
N CYS A 94 -3.27 0.70 -8.16
CA CYS A 94 -1.99 0.77 -7.48
C CYS A 94 -2.24 0.79 -5.97
N HIS A 95 -1.85 -0.29 -5.30
CA HIS A 95 -1.93 -0.41 -3.85
C HIS A 95 -0.53 -0.33 -3.26
N SER A 96 -0.39 0.33 -2.11
CA SER A 96 0.87 0.33 -1.38
C SER A 96 0.64 0.31 0.12
N LEU A 97 1.55 -0.37 0.80
CA LEU A 97 1.70 -0.41 2.25
C LEU A 97 3.12 0.04 2.57
N LYS A 98 3.25 1.07 3.39
CA LYS A 98 4.51 1.54 3.94
C LYS A 98 4.42 1.45 5.45
N ILE A 99 5.37 0.76 6.07
CA ILE A 99 5.51 0.68 7.52
C ILE A 99 6.87 1.27 7.86
N SER A 100 6.89 2.21 8.80
CA SER A 100 8.11 2.77 9.38
C SER A 100 8.06 2.52 10.88
N ILE A 101 9.10 1.92 11.44
CA ILE A 101 9.24 1.68 12.87
C ILE A 101 10.52 2.39 13.31
N VAL A 102 10.42 3.25 14.32
CA VAL A 102 11.57 3.90 14.97
C VAL A 102 11.68 3.34 16.37
N TRP A 103 12.77 2.61 16.64
CA TRP A 103 13.01 1.96 17.93
C TRP A 103 13.57 2.96 18.96
N LYS A 104 13.03 2.95 20.17
CA LYS A 104 13.45 3.83 21.27
C LYS A 104 14.69 3.31 21.99
N SER A 105 14.80 1.99 22.15
CA SER A 105 15.96 1.33 22.75
C SER A 105 16.94 0.81 21.67
N LYS A 106 18.10 0.31 22.11
CA LYS A 106 19.07 -0.40 21.24
C LYS A 106 18.73 -1.89 21.08
N GLU A 107 17.71 -2.39 21.77
CA GLU A 107 17.20 -3.75 21.57
C GLU A 107 16.25 -3.74 20.37
N LEU A 108 16.81 -4.12 19.23
CA LEU A 108 16.21 -3.93 17.92
C LEU A 108 15.50 -5.21 17.48
N SER A 109 14.20 -5.13 17.20
CA SER A 109 13.34 -6.26 16.81
C SER A 109 13.29 -7.40 17.84
N PRO A 110 12.11 -8.03 18.05
CA PRO A 110 12.08 -9.32 18.74
C PRO A 110 13.07 -10.28 18.07
N LYS A 111 13.87 -11.02 18.85
CA LYS A 111 14.69 -12.11 18.33
C LYS A 111 13.79 -12.99 17.46
N LYS A 112 14.07 -13.05 16.16
CA LYS A 112 13.35 -13.78 15.09
C LYS A 112 12.00 -14.32 15.56
N SER A 113 10.92 -13.65 15.18
CA SER A 113 9.55 -14.17 15.25
C SER A 113 9.55 -15.67 14.97
N VAL A 114 9.23 -16.45 16.00
CA VAL A 114 9.01 -17.89 15.93
C VAL A 114 8.11 -18.11 14.72
N THR A 115 8.63 -18.80 13.71
CA THR A 115 7.83 -19.23 12.57
C THR A 115 6.68 -20.04 13.17
N LEU A 116 5.44 -19.55 13.00
CA LEU A 116 4.26 -20.36 13.28
C LEU A 116 4.29 -21.52 12.27
N THR A 117 5.00 -22.59 12.63
CA THR A 117 4.89 -23.91 12.01
C THR A 117 3.69 -24.62 12.61
#